data_AF-A0A852BSG9-F1
#
_entry.id   AF-A0A852BSG9-F1
#
_cell.length_a   1.000
_cell.length_b   1.000
_cell.length_c   1.000
_cell.angle_alpha   90.00
_cell.angle_beta   90.00
_cell.angle_gamma   90.00
#
_symmetry.space_group_name_H-M   'P 1'
#
loop_
_entity.id
_entity.type
_entity.pdbx_description
1 polymer ?
#
loop_
_entity_poly.entity_id
_entity_poly.type
_entity_poly.pdbx_seq_one_letter_code
_entity_poly.pdbx_strand_id
1 'polypeptide(L)'
;VNRELKKLLVASVGDDLQYHFERMAREKNQLILENEVLGRNLSQLSEQLERMSIQCDVWRSKFLASRVMSDELTNTRAILQRQTRDAQSAIQDLLSERDQFRREMIDTHKLLEELMVSLQWGRQQTYYPSAQPYTTTELAAVNCTLAKAVSSHLLGNVGTNSPKKTSTAVEFCNTPAEKMAEMVLHVLDPAAHTETSTEVSFSETSPSSFFSTKKTIGRFHPYTRYEDVTFNCCSHCQGELIAL
;
A
#
# COMPACT_ATOMS: atom_id res chain seq x y z
N VAL A 1 -77.99 8.93 -80.59
CA VAL A 1 -76.76 8.50 -79.85
C VAL A 1 -76.96 7.08 -79.34
N ASN A 2 -76.07 6.15 -79.69
CA ASN A 2 -76.28 4.70 -79.61
C ASN A 2 -76.15 4.16 -78.16
N ARG A 3 -77.19 3.49 -77.65
CA ARG A 3 -77.29 3.00 -76.26
C ARG A 3 -76.23 1.94 -75.92
N GLU A 4 -75.88 1.11 -76.88
CA GLU A 4 -74.94 0.00 -76.65
C GLU A 4 -73.48 0.49 -76.56
N LEU A 5 -73.13 1.55 -77.31
CA LEU A 5 -71.85 2.25 -77.17
C LEU A 5 -71.66 2.85 -75.77
N LYS A 6 -72.72 3.43 -75.17
CA LYS A 6 -72.66 3.94 -73.79
C LYS A 6 -72.45 2.82 -72.78
N LYS A 7 -73.10 1.67 -72.95
CA LYS A 7 -72.91 0.52 -72.06
C LYS A 7 -71.49 -0.06 -72.15
N LEU A 8 -70.95 -0.18 -73.37
CA LEU A 8 -69.58 -0.65 -73.57
C LEU A 8 -68.54 0.31 -72.99
N LEU A 9 -68.75 1.63 -73.14
CA LEU A 9 -67.90 2.64 -72.51
C LEU A 9 -67.97 2.58 -70.98
N VAL A 10 -69.18 2.48 -70.42
CA VAL A 10 -69.36 2.36 -68.96
C VAL A 10 -68.73 1.07 -68.43
N ALA A 11 -68.86 -0.05 -69.15
CA ALA A 11 -68.21 -1.31 -68.79
C ALA A 11 -66.68 -1.19 -68.87
N SER A 12 -66.13 -0.65 -69.97
CA SER A 12 -64.68 -0.48 -70.15
C SER A 12 -64.05 0.44 -69.10
N VAL A 13 -64.73 1.53 -68.72
CA VAL A 13 -64.26 2.44 -67.65
C VAL A 13 -64.42 1.76 -66.28
N GLY A 14 -65.48 0.98 -66.09
CA GLY A 14 -65.67 0.17 -64.87
C GLY A 14 -64.57 -0.87 -64.68
N ASP A 15 -64.21 -1.59 -65.75
CA ASP A 15 -63.16 -2.61 -65.75
C ASP A 15 -61.77 -2.01 -65.47
N ASP A 16 -61.45 -0.86 -66.08
CA ASP A 16 -60.18 -0.15 -65.85
C ASP A 16 -60.06 0.36 -64.40
N LEU A 17 -61.13 0.96 -63.87
CA LEU A 17 -61.18 1.38 -62.47
C LEU A 17 -61.08 0.20 -61.51
N GLN A 18 -61.74 -0.93 -61.81
CA GLN A 18 -61.65 -2.14 -61.02
C GLN A 18 -60.22 -2.68 -60.99
N TYR A 19 -59.55 -2.74 -62.15
CA TYR A 19 -58.15 -3.16 -62.24
C TYR A 19 -57.23 -2.27 -61.39
N HIS A 20 -57.38 -0.95 -61.50
CA HIS A 20 -56.60 0.00 -60.71
C HIS A 20 -56.85 -0.14 -59.20
N PHE A 21 -58.10 -0.33 -58.78
CA PHE A 21 -58.44 -0.54 -57.37
C PHE A 21 -57.82 -1.82 -56.82
N GLU A 22 -57.95 -2.94 -57.55
CA GLU A 22 -57.37 -4.21 -57.13
C GLU A 22 -55.84 -4.15 -57.06
N ARG A 23 -55.19 -3.48 -58.02
CA ARG A 23 -53.73 -3.27 -58.00
C ARG A 23 -53.32 -2.47 -56.77
N MET A 24 -53.98 -1.34 -56.51
CA MET A 24 -53.70 -0.50 -55.35
C MET A 24 -53.94 -1.25 -54.03
N ALA A 25 -54.98 -2.09 -53.97
CA ALA A 25 -55.25 -2.91 -52.79
C ALA A 25 -54.12 -3.93 -52.52
N ARG A 26 -53.58 -4.57 -53.56
CA ARG A 26 -52.42 -5.48 -53.42
C ARG A 26 -51.17 -4.75 -52.97
N GLU A 27 -50.84 -3.61 -53.59
CA GLU A 27 -49.69 -2.78 -53.21
C GLU A 27 -49.81 -2.27 -51.76
N LYS A 28 -51.01 -1.83 -51.34
CA LYS A 28 -51.27 -1.45 -49.95
C LYS A 28 -51.03 -2.61 -48.98
N ASN A 29 -51.54 -3.81 -49.28
CA ASN A 29 -51.34 -4.98 -48.43
C ASN A 29 -49.86 -5.36 -48.32
N GLN A 30 -49.10 -5.25 -49.42
CA GLN A 30 -47.66 -5.48 -49.42
C GLN A 30 -46.93 -4.48 -48.51
N LEU A 31 -47.25 -3.19 -48.63
CA LEU A 31 -46.66 -2.14 -47.78
C LEU A 31 -46.98 -2.33 -46.30
N ILE A 32 -48.18 -2.82 -45.96
CA ILE A 32 -48.54 -3.15 -44.57
C ILE A 32 -47.62 -4.24 -44.02
N LEU A 33 -47.42 -5.33 -44.77
CA LEU A 33 -46.55 -6.44 -44.36
C LEU A 33 -45.09 -5.97 -44.20
N GLU A 34 -44.59 -5.16 -45.13
CA GLU A 34 -43.25 -4.58 -45.05
C GLU A 34 -43.10 -3.66 -43.83
N ASN A 35 -44.11 -2.84 -43.53
CA ASN A 35 -44.12 -1.98 -42.36
C ASN A 35 -44.08 -2.79 -41.05
N GLU A 36 -44.84 -3.89 -40.97
CA GLU A 36 -44.82 -4.80 -39.82
C GLU A 36 -43.44 -5.47 -39.62
N VAL A 37 -42.76 -5.84 -40.71
CA VAL A 37 -41.40 -6.39 -40.65
C VAL A 37 -40.43 -5.32 -40.13
N LEU A 38 -40.50 -4.11 -40.68
CA LEU A 38 -39.64 -3.00 -40.24
C LEU A 38 -39.89 -2.65 -38.76
N GLY A 39 -41.15 -2.64 -38.32
CA GLY A 39 -41.50 -2.40 -36.91
C GLY A 39 -40.88 -3.44 -35.97
N ARG A 40 -40.93 -4.73 -36.34
CA ARG A 40 -40.27 -5.79 -35.58
C ARG A 40 -38.76 -5.60 -35.53
N ASN A 41 -38.13 -5.31 -36.68
CA ASN A 41 -36.68 -5.09 -36.73
C ASN A 41 -36.24 -3.89 -35.87
N LEU A 42 -37.00 -2.79 -35.89
CA LEU A 42 -36.74 -1.62 -35.05
C LEU A 42 -36.84 -1.95 -33.56
N SER A 43 -37.85 -2.72 -33.15
CA SER A 43 -37.97 -3.15 -31.74
C SER A 43 -36.78 -4.01 -31.29
N GLN A 44 -36.33 -4.94 -32.13
CA GLN A 44 -35.18 -5.80 -31.84
C GLN A 44 -33.88 -4.98 -31.73
N LEU A 45 -33.66 -4.05 -32.66
CA LEU A 45 -32.49 -3.17 -32.65
C LEU A 45 -32.50 -2.25 -31.42
N SER A 46 -33.68 -1.73 -31.01
CA SER A 46 -33.83 -0.94 -29.79
C SER A 46 -33.41 -1.73 -28.56
N GLU A 47 -33.89 -2.98 -28.43
CA GLU A 47 -33.54 -3.84 -27.30
C GLU A 47 -32.04 -4.20 -27.30
N GLN A 48 -31.45 -4.46 -28.47
CA GLN A 48 -30.00 -4.69 -28.58
C GLN A 48 -29.19 -3.46 -28.17
N LEU A 49 -29.64 -2.26 -28.54
CA LEU A 49 -29.00 -1.01 -28.17
C LEU A 49 -29.07 -0.77 -26.65
N GLU A 50 -30.22 -1.04 -26.03
CA GLU A 50 -30.37 -0.95 -24.57
C GLU A 50 -29.45 -1.95 -23.84
N ARG A 51 -29.41 -3.22 -24.29
CA ARG A 51 -28.49 -4.23 -23.73
C ARG A 51 -27.03 -3.77 -23.84
N MET A 52 -26.64 -3.22 -24.99
CA MET A 52 -25.28 -2.72 -25.20
C MET A 52 -24.98 -1.49 -24.32
N SER A 53 -25.93 -0.57 -24.16
CA SER A 53 -25.79 0.58 -23.26
C SER A 53 -25.53 0.14 -21.82
N ILE A 54 -26.29 -0.85 -21.31
CA ILE A 54 -26.08 -1.39 -19.96
C ILE A 54 -24.67 -1.98 -19.82
N GLN A 55 -24.20 -2.73 -20.83
CA GLN A 55 -22.84 -3.27 -20.81
C GLN A 55 -21.79 -2.17 -20.77
N CYS A 56 -21.96 -1.09 -21.54
CA CYS A 56 -21.06 0.06 -21.50
C CYS A 56 -20.97 0.67 -20.09
N ASP A 57 -22.09 0.82 -19.38
CA ASP A 57 -22.11 1.33 -18.01
C ASP A 57 -21.41 0.39 -17.02
N VAL A 58 -21.63 -0.92 -17.14
CA VAL A 58 -20.94 -1.93 -16.32
C VAL A 58 -19.43 -1.85 -16.52
N TRP A 59 -18.97 -1.79 -17.78
CA TRP A 59 -17.55 -1.69 -18.09
C TRP A 59 -16.94 -0.37 -17.61
N ARG A 60 -17.66 0.75 -17.76
CA ARG A 60 -17.25 2.05 -17.23
C ARG A 60 -17.05 1.99 -15.71
N SER A 61 -18.01 1.41 -14.99
CA SER A 61 -17.94 1.26 -13.54
C SER A 61 -16.77 0.37 -13.10
N LYS A 62 -16.58 -0.78 -13.76
CA LYS A 62 -15.44 -1.68 -13.50
C LYS A 62 -14.09 -1.01 -13.74
N PHE A 63 -13.96 -0.29 -14.86
CA PHE A 63 -12.74 0.44 -15.18
C PHE A 63 -12.42 1.51 -14.14
N LEU A 64 -13.43 2.29 -13.71
CA LEU A 64 -13.25 3.32 -12.68
C LEU A 64 -12.85 2.71 -11.33
N ALA A 65 -13.50 1.61 -10.91
CA ALA A 65 -13.13 0.92 -9.68
C ALA A 65 -11.70 0.37 -9.75
N SER A 66 -11.33 -0.27 -10.87
CA SER A 66 -9.97 -0.78 -11.09
C SER A 66 -8.93 0.34 -11.07
N ARG A 67 -9.25 1.52 -11.61
CA ARG A 67 -8.36 2.68 -11.57
C ARG A 67 -8.13 3.17 -10.15
N VAL A 68 -9.19 3.32 -9.35
CA VAL A 68 -9.07 3.74 -7.94
C VAL A 68 -8.19 2.76 -7.16
N MET A 69 -8.41 1.45 -7.31
CA MET A 69 -7.57 0.44 -6.66
C MET A 69 -6.11 0.52 -7.11
N SER A 70 -5.86 0.75 -8.40
CA SER A 70 -4.50 0.94 -8.92
C SER A 70 -3.85 2.20 -8.33
N ASP A 71 -4.59 3.30 -8.24
CA ASP A 71 -4.09 4.56 -7.67
C ASP A 71 -3.73 4.37 -6.18
N GLU A 72 -4.60 3.71 -5.41
CA GLU A 72 -4.33 3.34 -4.00
C GLU A 72 -3.09 2.46 -3.87
N LEU A 73 -2.91 1.46 -4.75
CA LEU A 73 -1.74 0.60 -4.75
C LEU A 73 -0.45 1.38 -5.09
N THR A 74 -0.50 2.31 -6.04
CA THR A 74 0.67 3.14 -6.36
C THR A 74 1.05 4.08 -5.22
N ASN A 75 0.05 4.65 -4.53
CA ASN A 75 0.27 5.52 -3.39
C ASN A 75 0.87 4.75 -2.19
N THR A 76 0.28 3.61 -1.84
CA THR A 76 0.81 2.75 -0.76
C THR A 76 2.23 2.27 -1.06
N ARG A 77 2.52 1.89 -2.31
CA ARG A 77 3.89 1.57 -2.75
C ARG A 77 4.84 2.75 -2.54
N ALA A 78 4.44 3.97 -2.92
CA ALA A 78 5.29 5.15 -2.75
C ALA A 78 5.59 5.44 -1.27
N ILE A 79 4.61 5.28 -0.39
CA ILE A 79 4.76 5.43 1.07
C ILE A 79 5.73 4.38 1.62
N LEU A 80 5.52 3.10 1.31
CA LEU A 80 6.38 2.01 1.76
C LEU A 80 7.83 2.16 1.27
N GLN A 81 8.00 2.60 0.02
CA GLN A 81 9.34 2.89 -0.52
C GLN A 81 10.02 4.04 0.22
N ARG A 82 9.28 5.08 0.62
CA ARG A 82 9.83 6.17 1.43
C ARG A 82 10.23 5.66 2.82
N GLN A 83 9.35 4.95 3.51
CA GLN A 83 9.63 4.36 4.82
C GLN A 83 10.85 3.42 4.78
N THR A 84 10.98 2.64 3.71
CA THR A 84 12.15 1.77 3.50
C THR A 84 13.44 2.58 3.36
N ARG A 85 13.43 3.69 2.62
CA ARG A 85 14.60 4.57 2.50
C ARG A 85 14.94 5.23 3.83
N ASP A 86 13.94 5.70 4.57
CA ASP A 86 14.14 6.34 5.87
C ASP A 86 14.75 5.34 6.87
N ALA A 87 14.27 4.08 6.88
CA ALA A 87 14.84 3.01 7.69
C ALA A 87 16.28 2.64 7.28
N GLN A 88 16.56 2.56 5.98
CA GLN A 88 17.91 2.32 5.48
C GLN A 88 18.88 3.44 5.90
N SER A 89 18.43 4.70 5.84
CA SER A 89 19.22 5.84 6.30
C SER A 89 19.53 5.75 7.80
N ALA A 90 18.52 5.48 8.64
CA ALA A 90 18.71 5.35 10.08
C ALA A 90 19.69 4.22 10.44
N ILE A 91 19.63 3.07 9.76
CA ILE A 91 20.59 1.98 9.94
C ILE A 91 22.00 2.41 9.54
N GLN A 92 22.15 3.13 8.42
CA GLN A 92 23.44 3.62 7.96
C GLN A 92 24.07 4.61 8.96
N ASP A 93 23.26 5.50 9.52
CA ASP A 93 23.69 6.46 10.53
C ASP A 93 24.13 5.74 11.81
N LEU A 94 23.35 4.76 12.31
CA LEU A 94 23.70 3.94 13.47
C LEU A 94 25.02 3.17 13.27
N LEU A 95 25.23 2.59 12.09
CA LEU A 95 26.48 1.91 11.77
C LEU A 95 27.67 2.88 11.76
N SER A 96 27.47 4.09 11.25
CA SER A 96 28.52 5.12 11.21
C SER A 96 28.94 5.60 12.61
N GLU A 97 27.97 5.85 13.50
CA GLU A 97 28.23 6.24 14.88
C GLU A 97 28.87 5.09 15.67
N ARG A 98 28.41 3.85 15.47
CA ARG A 98 29.04 2.66 16.06
C ARG A 98 30.50 2.52 15.62
N ASP A 99 30.81 2.79 14.36
CA ASP A 99 32.19 2.69 13.85
C ASP A 99 33.08 3.83 14.39
N GLN A 100 32.52 5.02 14.64
CA GLN A 100 33.20 6.09 15.36
C GLN A 100 33.48 5.67 16.81
N PHE A 101 32.47 5.20 17.54
CA PHE A 101 32.61 4.72 18.92
C PHE A 101 33.63 3.57 19.03
N ARG A 102 33.61 2.64 18.07
CA ARG A 102 34.58 1.54 18.01
C ARG A 102 36.01 2.04 17.88
N ARG A 103 36.27 3.07 17.07
CA ARG A 103 37.61 3.68 16.93
C ARG A 103 38.08 4.29 18.25
N GLU A 104 37.22 5.06 18.92
CA GLU A 104 37.52 5.63 20.23
C GLU A 104 37.80 4.55 21.29
N MET A 105 37.05 3.44 21.28
CA MET A 105 37.32 2.31 22.15
C MET A 105 38.63 1.60 21.86
N ILE A 106 39.07 1.54 20.60
CA ILE A 106 40.38 0.98 20.24
C ILE A 106 41.50 1.88 20.76
N ASP A 107 41.34 3.20 20.66
CA ASP A 107 42.36 4.13 21.13
C ASP A 107 42.46 4.15 22.66
N THR A 108 41.32 4.08 23.37
CA THR A 108 41.32 3.90 24.83
C THR A 108 41.92 2.56 25.25
N HIS A 109 41.67 1.49 24.50
CA HIS A 109 42.28 0.18 24.74
C HIS A 109 43.82 0.26 24.68
N LYS A 110 44.36 0.80 23.58
CA LYS A 110 45.81 0.97 23.40
C LYS A 110 46.44 1.78 24.54
N LEU A 111 45.80 2.88 24.95
CA LEU A 111 46.28 3.71 26.04
C LEU A 111 46.29 2.95 27.37
N LEU A 112 45.24 2.17 27.65
CA LEU A 112 45.18 1.35 28.87
C LEU A 112 46.22 0.22 28.86
N GLU A 113 46.46 -0.43 27.72
CA GLU A 113 47.53 -1.41 27.58
C GLU A 113 48.91 -0.77 27.83
N GLU A 114 49.19 0.39 27.21
CA GLU A 114 50.45 1.11 27.39
C GLU A 114 50.67 1.53 28.85
N LEU A 115 49.62 2.02 29.52
CA LEU A 115 49.66 2.36 30.94
C LEU A 115 49.92 1.11 31.80
N MET A 116 49.24 0.00 31.54
CA MET A 116 49.45 -1.25 32.27
C MET A 116 50.88 -1.77 32.15
N VAL A 117 51.47 -1.71 30.95
CA VAL A 117 52.87 -2.08 30.71
C VAL A 117 53.82 -1.13 31.44
N SER A 118 53.59 0.18 31.34
CA SER A 118 54.45 1.22 31.94
C SER A 118 54.47 1.15 33.48
N LEU A 119 53.33 0.81 34.10
CA LEU A 119 53.23 0.65 35.56
C LEU A 119 53.99 -0.58 36.10
N GLN A 120 54.36 -1.53 35.25
CA GLN A 120 55.13 -2.72 35.62
C GLN A 120 56.65 -2.51 35.50
N TRP A 121 57.10 -1.30 35.15
CA TRP A 121 58.53 -1.00 34.97
C TRP A 121 59.32 -1.20 36.27
N GLY A 122 60.39 -1.99 36.20
CA GLY A 122 61.20 -2.39 37.37
C GLY A 122 60.63 -3.55 38.20
N ARG A 123 59.53 -4.18 37.77
CA ARG A 123 58.96 -5.41 38.35
C ARG A 123 58.89 -6.53 37.30
N GLN A 124 58.57 -7.75 37.73
CA GLN A 124 58.29 -8.85 36.80
C GLN A 124 57.01 -8.55 36.02
N GLN A 125 57.10 -8.58 34.69
CA GLN A 125 55.97 -8.31 33.80
C GLN A 125 54.93 -9.43 33.90
N THR A 126 53.71 -9.07 34.26
CA THR A 126 52.58 -10.02 34.43
C THR A 126 51.48 -9.80 33.39
N TYR A 127 51.51 -8.68 32.67
CA TYR A 127 50.57 -8.38 31.61
C TYR A 127 51.23 -8.50 30.22
N TYR A 128 50.54 -9.17 29.29
CA TYR A 128 50.98 -9.38 27.92
C TYR A 128 49.87 -8.88 26.97
N PRO A 129 50.17 -7.90 26.09
CA PRO A 129 49.22 -7.41 25.09
C PRO A 129 48.72 -8.53 24.18
N SER A 130 47.45 -8.52 23.86
CA SER A 130 46.82 -9.53 22.99
C SER A 130 46.60 -8.97 21.58
N ALA A 131 46.97 -9.72 20.56
CA ALA A 131 46.73 -9.37 19.15
C ALA A 131 45.37 -9.86 18.62
N GLN A 132 44.46 -10.30 19.50
CA GLN A 132 43.17 -10.87 19.07
C GLN A 132 42.18 -9.80 18.61
N PRO A 133 41.38 -10.08 17.57
CA PRO A 133 40.29 -9.19 17.17
C PRO A 133 39.17 -9.20 18.21
N TYR A 134 38.63 -8.02 18.53
CA TYR A 134 37.53 -7.86 19.47
C TYR A 134 36.23 -7.44 18.78
N THR A 135 35.10 -7.98 19.24
CA THR A 135 33.79 -7.35 19.01
C THR A 135 33.68 -6.04 19.82
N THR A 136 32.75 -5.17 19.46
CA THR A 136 32.59 -3.88 20.16
C THR A 136 32.24 -4.09 21.65
N THR A 137 31.44 -5.11 21.96
CA THR A 137 31.08 -5.49 23.33
C THR A 137 32.25 -6.08 24.10
N GLU A 138 33.05 -6.96 23.47
CA GLU A 138 34.28 -7.50 24.07
C GLU A 138 35.29 -6.39 24.37
N LEU A 139 35.50 -5.47 23.42
CA LEU A 139 36.44 -4.37 23.60
C LEU A 139 36.06 -3.47 24.78
N ALA A 140 34.76 -3.18 24.95
CA ALA A 140 34.25 -2.45 26.11
C ALA A 140 34.53 -3.19 27.43
N ALA A 141 34.31 -4.51 27.46
CA ALA A 141 34.57 -5.34 28.63
C ALA A 141 36.07 -5.37 28.97
N VAL A 142 36.93 -5.59 27.97
CA VAL A 142 38.39 -5.61 28.14
C VAL A 142 38.89 -4.25 28.66
N ASN A 143 38.42 -3.14 28.08
CA ASN A 143 38.76 -1.80 28.57
C ASN A 143 38.34 -1.59 30.02
N CYS A 144 37.16 -2.06 30.41
CA CYS A 144 36.73 -2.00 31.80
C CYS A 144 37.64 -2.83 32.73
N THR A 145 38.06 -4.03 32.29
CA THR A 145 38.99 -4.86 33.08
C THR A 145 40.37 -4.23 33.21
N LEU A 146 40.92 -3.65 32.14
CA LEU A 146 42.20 -2.95 32.17
C LEU A 146 42.13 -1.71 33.04
N ALA A 147 41.08 -0.90 32.92
CA ALA A 147 40.88 0.27 33.77
C ALA A 147 40.80 -0.10 35.26
N LYS A 148 40.11 -1.20 35.60
CA LYS A 148 40.07 -1.73 36.97
C LYS A 148 41.46 -2.20 37.44
N ALA A 149 42.21 -2.87 36.57
CA ALA A 149 43.57 -3.32 36.88
C ALA A 149 44.50 -2.12 37.14
N VAL A 150 44.51 -1.12 36.25
CA VAL A 150 45.24 0.15 36.42
C VAL A 150 44.84 0.81 37.74
N SER A 151 43.54 0.94 38.01
CA SER A 151 43.04 1.56 39.25
C SER A 151 43.49 0.80 40.50
N SER A 152 43.46 -0.53 40.49
CA SER A 152 43.91 -1.36 41.61
C SER A 152 45.42 -1.24 41.84
N HIS A 153 46.19 -1.05 40.77
CA HIS A 153 47.64 -0.90 40.84
C HIS A 153 48.04 0.48 41.40
N LEU A 154 47.31 1.54 41.04
CA LEU A 154 47.57 2.91 41.50
C LEU A 154 47.07 3.17 42.92
N LEU A 155 45.87 2.70 43.25
CA LEU A 155 45.25 2.97 44.56
C LEU A 155 45.57 1.89 45.60
N GLY A 156 46.10 0.74 45.17
CA GLY A 156 46.25 -0.44 46.01
C GLY A 156 44.91 -1.16 46.26
N ASN A 157 44.96 -2.28 46.98
CA ASN A 157 43.77 -3.02 47.38
C ASN A 157 43.08 -2.29 48.54
N VAL A 158 42.53 -1.11 48.28
CA VAL A 158 41.71 -0.38 49.24
C VAL A 158 40.45 -1.21 49.43
N GLY A 159 40.44 -2.03 50.48
CA GLY A 159 39.26 -2.72 50.93
C GLY A 159 38.09 -1.74 50.96
N THR A 160 36.93 -2.22 50.52
CA THR A 160 35.66 -1.52 50.28
C THR A 160 35.04 -0.83 51.51
N ASN A 161 35.84 -0.18 52.36
CA ASN A 161 35.45 0.48 53.59
C ASN A 161 35.89 1.96 53.58
N SER A 162 35.30 2.76 52.70
CA SER A 162 35.08 4.18 52.95
C SER A 162 33.85 4.64 52.15
N PRO A 163 33.07 5.62 52.67
CA PRO A 163 31.66 5.75 52.37
C PRO A 163 31.45 6.19 50.93
N LYS A 164 30.49 5.51 50.29
CA LYS A 164 29.90 5.84 48.99
C LYS A 164 29.65 7.34 48.88
N LYS A 165 30.58 8.08 48.25
CA LYS A 165 30.22 9.36 47.63
C LYS A 165 29.23 8.99 46.54
N THR A 166 28.00 9.48 46.72
CA THR A 166 26.88 9.48 45.78
C THR A 166 27.38 9.44 44.35
N SER A 167 27.26 8.27 43.72
CA SER A 167 27.35 8.13 42.27
C SER A 167 26.24 9.01 41.71
N THR A 168 26.58 10.20 41.22
CA THR A 168 25.70 10.96 40.34
C THR A 168 25.38 10.03 39.18
N ALA A 169 24.12 9.62 39.06
CA ALA A 169 23.69 8.80 37.94
C ALA A 169 24.07 9.54 36.66
N VAL A 170 24.90 8.93 35.83
CA VAL A 170 25.22 9.47 34.51
C VAL A 170 23.94 9.34 33.69
N GLU A 171 23.32 10.47 33.38
CA GLU A 171 22.19 10.50 32.47
C GLU A 171 22.69 10.15 31.06
N PHE A 172 22.16 9.07 30.49
CA PHE A 172 22.40 8.71 29.11
C PHE A 172 21.43 9.47 28.22
N CYS A 173 21.94 10.07 27.16
CA CYS A 173 21.14 10.67 26.11
C CYS A 173 21.33 9.86 24.83
N ASN A 174 20.24 9.58 24.14
CA ASN A 174 20.27 8.95 22.82
C ASN A 174 21.08 9.82 21.85
N THR A 175 21.92 9.16 21.07
CA THR A 175 22.62 9.74 19.92
C THR A 175 21.63 10.25 18.86
N PRO A 176 22.07 11.15 17.96
CA PRO A 176 21.24 11.55 16.82
C PRO A 176 20.74 10.38 15.98
N ALA A 177 21.58 9.38 15.69
CA ALA A 177 21.15 8.20 14.92
C ALA A 177 20.15 7.32 15.67
N GLU A 178 20.29 7.15 16.98
CA GLU A 178 19.31 6.43 17.81
C GLU A 178 17.95 7.13 17.81
N LYS A 179 17.92 8.46 17.94
CA LYS A 179 16.67 9.24 17.87
C LYS A 179 15.99 9.12 16.50
N MET A 180 16.77 9.13 15.43
CA MET A 180 16.26 8.92 14.07
C MET A 180 15.70 7.50 13.90
N ALA A 181 16.38 6.48 14.42
CA ALA A 181 15.90 5.10 14.37
C ALA A 181 14.60 4.91 15.17
N GLU A 182 14.49 5.50 16.36
CA GLU A 182 13.26 5.52 17.16
C GLU A 182 12.11 6.17 16.40
N MET A 183 12.35 7.32 15.78
CA MET A 183 11.33 8.01 14.97
C MET A 183 10.85 7.14 13.80
N VAL A 184 11.77 6.47 13.10
CA VAL A 184 11.41 5.58 11.99
C VAL A 184 10.60 4.37 12.48
N LEU A 185 10.98 3.78 13.61
CA LEU A 185 10.22 2.67 14.21
C LEU A 185 8.79 3.09 14.57
N HIS A 186 8.62 4.29 15.14
CA HIS A 186 7.28 4.83 15.42
C HIS A 186 6.43 5.03 14.16
N VAL A 187 7.03 5.45 13.04
CA VAL A 187 6.32 5.61 11.77
C VAL A 187 5.96 4.26 11.12
N LEU A 188 6.74 3.22 11.41
CA LEU A 188 6.53 1.86 10.89
C LEU A 188 5.52 1.03 11.69
N ASP A 189 5.17 1.43 12.92
CA ASP A 189 4.18 0.77 13.76
C ASP A 189 2.87 1.59 13.89
N PRO A 190 1.85 1.34 13.06
CA PRO A 190 0.57 2.03 13.15
C PRO A 190 -0.23 1.69 14.42
N ALA A 191 0.10 0.59 15.12
CA ALA A 191 -0.64 0.14 16.31
C ALA A 191 -0.19 0.84 17.60
N ALA A 192 1.01 1.41 17.62
CA ALA A 192 1.54 2.20 18.74
C ALA A 192 0.86 3.58 18.92
N HIS A 193 -0.05 3.98 18.01
CA HIS A 193 -0.79 5.24 18.07
C HIS A 193 -1.77 5.42 19.24
N THR A 194 -1.82 4.50 20.21
CA THR A 194 -2.79 4.59 21.32
C THR A 194 -2.17 5.00 22.65
N GLU A 195 -0.86 4.94 22.85
CA GLU A 195 -0.30 5.18 24.18
C GLU A 195 0.99 6.01 24.10
N THR A 196 0.96 7.16 24.81
CA THR A 196 2.06 8.11 25.10
C THR A 196 2.26 9.28 24.13
N SER A 197 1.60 10.41 24.41
CA SER A 197 2.24 11.50 25.17
C SER A 197 1.29 12.67 25.41
N THR A 198 1.09 12.96 26.68
CA THR A 198 0.42 14.12 27.23
C THR A 198 1.33 15.34 27.09
N GLU A 199 0.76 16.48 26.68
CA GLU A 199 1.31 17.85 26.70
C GLU A 199 2.54 18.16 25.80
N VAL A 200 2.32 18.86 24.67
CA VAL A 200 2.42 20.33 24.54
C VAL A 200 1.67 20.76 23.26
N SER A 201 0.89 21.84 23.40
CA SER A 201 0.04 22.45 22.38
C SER A 201 0.84 23.15 21.28
N PHE A 202 0.51 22.87 20.01
CA PHE A 202 0.48 23.91 18.98
C PHE A 202 -0.63 23.60 17.98
N SER A 203 -1.57 24.53 17.87
CA SER A 203 -2.61 24.53 16.84
C SER A 203 -1.99 24.94 15.51
N GLU A 204 -2.20 24.15 14.46
CA GLU A 204 -2.68 24.66 13.17
C GLU A 204 -3.12 23.51 12.25
N THR A 205 -4.39 23.61 11.85
CA THR A 205 -5.02 23.18 10.60
C THR A 205 -4.79 21.76 10.06
N SER A 206 -5.92 21.03 10.04
CA SER A 206 -6.13 19.70 9.46
C SER A 206 -5.65 19.56 8.01
N PRO A 207 -5.44 18.32 7.56
CA PRO A 207 -6.51 17.73 6.76
C PRO A 207 -7.05 16.46 7.43
N SER A 208 -8.38 16.39 7.42
CA SER A 208 -9.24 15.29 7.85
C SER A 208 -8.60 13.89 7.73
N SER A 209 -8.45 13.23 8.87
CA SER A 209 -8.39 11.77 8.95
C SER A 209 -9.63 11.17 8.27
N PHE A 210 -9.42 10.60 7.08
CA PHE A 210 -10.42 9.83 6.35
C PHE A 210 -10.50 8.37 6.79
N PHE A 211 -9.82 8.00 7.88
CA PHE A 211 -9.86 6.65 8.44
C PHE A 211 -10.83 6.60 9.62
N SER A 212 -12.10 6.89 9.34
CA SER A 212 -13.18 6.33 10.14
C SER A 212 -13.73 5.14 9.37
N THR A 213 -13.71 3.99 10.02
CA THR A 213 -14.28 2.69 9.65
C THR A 213 -15.68 2.85 9.05
N LYS A 214 -15.75 3.19 7.77
CA LYS A 214 -16.99 3.20 7.02
C LYS A 214 -17.33 1.76 6.69
N LYS A 215 -18.30 1.24 7.46
CA LYS A 215 -19.24 0.19 7.12
C LYS A 215 -19.21 -0.09 5.61
N THR A 216 -18.84 -1.32 5.28
CA THR A 216 -18.99 -1.95 3.99
C THR A 216 -20.25 -1.41 3.33
N ILE A 217 -20.07 -0.59 2.28
CA ILE A 217 -21.21 -0.15 1.48
C ILE A 217 -21.76 -1.43 0.86
N GLY A 218 -22.86 -1.94 1.42
CA GLY A 218 -23.59 -3.06 0.88
C GLY A 218 -24.14 -2.66 -0.47
N ARG A 219 -23.34 -2.84 -1.52
CA ARG A 219 -23.71 -2.56 -2.91
C ARG A 219 -24.56 -3.66 -3.53
N PHE A 220 -24.99 -4.64 -2.72
CA PHE A 220 -25.74 -5.78 -3.20
C PHE A 220 -27.16 -5.76 -2.62
N HIS A 221 -28.13 -5.78 -3.51
CA HIS A 221 -29.54 -5.85 -3.18
C HIS A 221 -29.85 -7.26 -2.63
N PRO A 222 -30.57 -7.39 -1.51
CA PRO A 222 -30.72 -8.65 -0.76
C PRO A 222 -31.49 -9.77 -1.50
N TYR A 223 -31.94 -9.53 -2.73
CA TYR A 223 -32.73 -10.49 -3.53
C TYR A 223 -32.11 -10.81 -4.89
N THR A 224 -30.89 -10.36 -5.18
CA THR A 224 -30.22 -10.73 -6.43
C THR A 224 -29.73 -12.17 -6.34
N ARG A 225 -30.43 -13.10 -7.00
CA ARG A 225 -29.92 -14.47 -7.19
C ARG A 225 -28.87 -14.44 -8.29
N TYR A 226 -27.63 -14.68 -7.90
CA TYR A 226 -26.48 -14.82 -8.77
C TYR A 226 -26.37 -16.26 -9.26
N GLU A 227 -27.34 -16.73 -10.05
CA GLU A 227 -27.34 -18.12 -10.53
C GLU A 227 -26.32 -18.39 -11.64
N ASP A 228 -25.65 -17.37 -12.20
CA ASP A 228 -24.60 -17.53 -13.23
C ASP A 228 -23.45 -16.50 -13.11
N VAL A 229 -22.79 -16.40 -11.95
CA VAL A 229 -21.52 -15.64 -11.87
C VAL A 229 -20.40 -16.52 -12.41
N THR A 230 -20.14 -16.39 -13.70
CA THR A 230 -18.95 -16.97 -14.32
C THR A 230 -17.72 -16.16 -13.90
N PHE A 231 -16.99 -16.67 -12.91
CA PHE A 231 -15.66 -16.16 -12.58
C PHE A 231 -14.69 -16.55 -13.70
N ASN A 232 -14.42 -15.62 -14.61
CA ASN A 232 -13.36 -15.79 -15.61
C ASN A 232 -11.99 -15.68 -14.93
N CYS A 233 -11.53 -16.79 -14.35
CA CYS A 233 -10.18 -16.93 -13.83
C CYS A 233 -9.18 -17.05 -15.00
N CYS A 234 -8.04 -16.35 -14.93
CA CYS A 234 -6.94 -16.57 -15.87
C CYS A 234 -6.19 -17.87 -15.53
N SER A 235 -5.31 -18.33 -16.43
CA SER A 235 -4.52 -19.56 -16.29
C SER A 235 -3.59 -19.62 -15.06
N HIS A 236 -3.46 -18.54 -14.30
CA HIS A 236 -2.59 -18.43 -13.13
C HIS A 236 -3.33 -18.42 -11.78
N CYS A 237 -4.66 -18.46 -11.77
CA CYS A 237 -5.44 -18.48 -10.55
C CYS A 237 -5.59 -19.94 -10.04
N GLN A 238 -4.86 -20.29 -8.99
CA GLN A 238 -4.97 -21.59 -8.30
C GLN A 238 -5.27 -21.35 -6.83
N GLY A 239 -6.54 -21.13 -6.48
CA GLY A 239 -6.98 -20.94 -5.11
C GLY A 239 -8.43 -21.36 -4.93
N GLU A 240 -8.76 -21.90 -3.75
CA GLU A 240 -10.14 -22.23 -3.41
C GLU A 240 -10.96 -20.96 -3.24
N LEU A 241 -12.10 -20.91 -3.94
CA LEU A 241 -13.09 -19.84 -3.79
C LEU A 241 -13.96 -20.17 -2.59
N ILE A 242 -13.79 -19.42 -1.50
CA ILE A 242 -14.67 -19.50 -0.34
C ILE A 242 -15.73 -18.41 -0.48
N ALA A 243 -16.99 -18.82 -0.63
CA ALA A 243 -18.14 -17.93 -0.51
C ALA A 243 -18.49 -17.80 0.98
N LEU A 244 -18.47 -16.58 1.52
CA LEU A 244 -18.98 -16.23 2.84
C LEU A 244 -20.44 -15.79 2.76
#